data_AF-A0A1F9WD51-F1
#
_entry.id   AF-A0A1F9WD51-F1
#
_cell.length_a   1.000
_cell.length_b   1.000
_cell.length_c   1.000
_cell.angle_alpha   90.00
_cell.angle_beta   90.00
_cell.angle_gamma   90.00
#
_symmetry.space_group_name_H-M   'P 1'
#
loop_
_entity.id
_entity.type
_entity.pdbx_description
1 polymer ?
#
loop_
_entity_poly.entity_id
_entity_poly.type
_entity_poly.pdbx_seq_one_letter_code
_entity_poly.pdbx_strand_id
1 'polypeptide(L)'
;MSDGTYIIDCPCCKAQIEVDRKTGKVLRQWVKPQLKAGADPMQEALKKIKSDKSRLDDYFSGAGRAMEEKKKELLDKFEQEKKRIEDSGDTSRPINPMDLD
;
A
#
# COMPACT_ATOMS: atom_id res chain seq x y z
N MET A 1 52.94 4.77 -4.21
CA MET A 1 52.73 4.00 -2.97
C MET A 1 51.27 3.62 -2.93
N SER A 2 50.93 2.37 -3.27
CA SER A 2 49.56 1.91 -3.56
C SER A 2 48.60 2.09 -2.38
N ASP A 3 47.65 3.01 -2.54
CA ASP A 3 46.48 3.17 -1.68
C ASP A 3 45.53 1.98 -1.88
N GLY A 4 45.75 0.92 -1.11
CA GLY A 4 44.94 -0.29 -1.14
C GLY A 4 44.14 -0.44 0.16
N THR A 5 42.92 -0.94 0.07
CA THR A 5 42.10 -1.35 1.22
C THR A 5 42.16 -2.87 1.39
N TYR A 6 42.04 -3.34 2.64
CA TYR A 6 41.90 -4.77 2.94
C TYR A 6 40.44 -5.10 3.23
N ILE A 7 39.98 -6.19 2.64
CA ILE A 7 38.68 -6.76 2.95
C ILE A 7 38.92 -7.97 3.86
N ILE A 8 38.45 -7.89 5.10
CA ILE A 8 38.58 -8.95 6.10
C ILE A 8 37.20 -9.39 6.59
N ASP A 9 37.02 -10.69 6.81
CA ASP A 9 35.83 -11.20 7.50
C ASP A 9 36.10 -11.22 9.01
N CYS A 10 35.22 -10.57 9.79
CA CYS A 10 35.36 -10.54 11.24
C CYS A 10 35.03 -11.92 11.85
N PRO A 11 35.92 -12.52 12.66
CA PRO A 11 35.66 -13.82 13.26
C PRO A 11 34.53 -13.82 14.31
N CYS A 12 34.16 -12.65 14.86
CA CYS A 12 33.10 -12.52 15.85
C CYS A 12 31.70 -12.48 15.23
N CYS A 13 31.51 -11.68 14.17
CA CYS A 13 30.18 -11.41 13.61
C CYS A 13 30.01 -11.80 12.13
N LYS A 14 31.05 -12.38 11.50
CA LYS A 14 31.09 -12.71 10.06
C LYS A 14 30.78 -11.53 9.13
N ALA A 15 30.82 -10.31 9.66
CA ALA A 15 30.69 -9.10 8.87
C ALA A 15 31.95 -8.90 8.02
N GLN A 16 31.75 -8.44 6.80
CA GLN A 16 32.84 -8.07 5.90
C GLN A 16 33.25 -6.64 6.26
N ILE A 17 34.52 -6.43 6.57
CA ILE A 17 35.06 -5.14 7.01
C ILE A 17 36.10 -4.69 5.99
N GLU A 18 35.95 -3.47 5.48
CA GLU A 18 36.96 -2.80 4.69
C GLU A 18 37.82 -1.91 5.60
N VAL A 19 39.12 -2.15 5.59
CA VAL A 19 40.11 -1.49 6.45
C VAL A 19 41.14 -0.78 5.59
N ASP A 20 41.48 0.45 5.96
CA ASP A 20 42.56 1.22 5.35
C ASP A 20 43.93 0.63 5.72
N ARG A 21 44.79 0.40 4.71
CA ARG A 21 46.08 -0.29 4.87
C ARG A 21 47.14 0.52 5.63
N LYS A 22 47.06 1.86 5.63
CA LYS A 22 48.07 2.72 6.27
C LYS A 22 47.73 3.02 7.72
N THR A 23 46.45 3.20 8.01
CA THR A 23 45.97 3.68 9.32
C THR A 23 45.32 2.59 10.16
N GLY A 24 44.95 1.45 9.56
CA GLY A 24 44.20 0.39 10.23
C GLY A 24 42.77 0.79 10.60
N LYS A 25 42.27 1.93 10.09
CA LYS A 25 40.92 2.40 10.36
C LYS A 25 39.92 1.60 9.54
N VAL A 26 38.81 1.23 10.20
CA VAL A 26 37.65 0.64 9.53
C VAL A 26 36.97 1.73 8.71
N LEU A 27 36.89 1.54 7.40
CA LEU A 27 36.19 2.44 6.49
C LEU A 27 34.72 2.06 6.41
N ARG A 28 34.42 0.77 6.25
CA ARG A 28 33.06 0.25 6.06
C ARG A 28 32.90 -1.13 6.67
N GLN A 29 31.73 -1.40 7.22
CA GLN A 29 31.33 -2.70 7.75
C GLN A 29 30.01 -3.11 7.09
N TRP A 30 30.02 -4.21 6.33
CA TRP A 30 28.81 -4.81 5.78
C TRP A 30 28.41 -6.03 6.60
N VAL A 31 27.21 -5.97 7.16
CA VAL A 31 26.57 -7.14 7.76
C VAL A 31 26.03 -7.98 6.62
N LYS A 32 26.55 -9.20 6.43
CA LYS A 32 25.93 -10.14 5.49
C LYS A 32 24.50 -10.39 5.96
N PRO A 33 23.46 -10.10 5.14
CA PRO A 33 22.10 -10.42 5.52
C PRO A 33 22.04 -11.92 5.77
N GLN A 34 21.70 -12.28 7.01
CA GLN A 34 21.47 -13.66 7.40
C GLN A 34 20.24 -14.13 6.62
N LEU A 35 20.45 -14.72 5.44
CA LEU A 35 19.43 -15.52 4.80
C LEU A 35 19.12 -16.64 5.81
N LYS A 36 17.92 -16.60 6.41
CA LYS A 36 17.48 -17.64 7.34
C LYS A 36 17.58 -18.97 6.61
N ALA A 37 18.56 -19.79 6.99
CA ALA A 37 18.73 -21.11 6.43
C ALA A 37 17.48 -21.94 6.76
N GLY A 38 16.66 -22.24 5.76
CA GLY A 38 15.53 -23.16 5.88
C GLY A 38 14.14 -22.64 5.44
N ALA A 39 14.00 -21.36 5.07
CA ALA A 39 12.78 -20.87 4.42
C ALA A 39 13.06 -20.66 2.94
N ASP A 40 12.40 -21.45 2.09
CA ASP A 40 12.50 -21.31 0.64
C ASP A 40 11.95 -19.91 0.26
N PRO A 41 12.79 -18.95 -0.17
CA PRO A 41 12.37 -17.56 -0.36
C PRO A 41 11.24 -17.43 -1.39
N MET A 42 11.14 -18.41 -2.29
CA MET A 42 10.05 -18.51 -3.26
C MET A 42 8.71 -18.83 -2.59
N GLN A 43 8.67 -19.74 -1.61
CA GLN A 43 7.45 -20.07 -0.86
C GLN A 43 6.93 -18.88 -0.05
N GLU A 44 7.83 -18.11 0.57
CA GLU A 44 7.47 -16.93 1.34
C GLU A 44 6.97 -15.79 0.43
N ALA A 45 7.59 -15.60 -0.73
CA ALA A 45 7.13 -14.67 -1.75
C ALA A 45 5.73 -15.02 -2.27
N LEU A 46 5.47 -16.31 -2.57
CA LEU A 46 4.15 -16.77 -3.01
C LEU A 46 3.06 -16.55 -1.94
N LYS A 47 3.38 -16.77 -0.66
CA LYS A 47 2.46 -16.48 0.45
C LYS A 47 2.13 -15.00 0.54
N LYS A 48 3.12 -14.11 0.41
CA LYS A 48 2.92 -12.66 0.40
C LYS A 48 2.05 -12.21 -0.78
N ILE A 49 2.30 -12.72 -1.98
CA ILE A 49 1.48 -12.40 -3.17
C ILE A 49 0.03 -12.83 -2.94
N LYS A 50 -0.21 -14.00 -2.34
CA LYS A 50 -1.56 -14.47 -2.05
C LYS A 50 -2.28 -13.61 -1.00
N SER A 51 -1.57 -13.19 0.06
CA SER A 51 -2.15 -12.28 1.06
C SER A 51 -2.46 -10.91 0.49
N ASP A 52 -1.58 -10.38 -0.36
CA ASP A 52 -1.78 -9.08 -1.00
C ASP A 52 -2.96 -9.11 -1.97
N LYS A 53 -3.14 -10.21 -2.71
CA LYS A 53 -4.29 -10.40 -3.59
C LYS A 53 -5.61 -10.42 -2.80
N SER A 54 -5.65 -11.12 -1.66
CA SER A 54 -6.84 -11.15 -0.79
C SER A 54 -7.18 -9.75 -0.28
N ARG A 55 -6.18 -9.01 0.22
CA ARG A 55 -6.37 -7.65 0.74
C ARG A 55 -6.90 -6.68 -0.32
N LEU A 56 -6.42 -6.80 -1.56
CA LEU A 56 -6.90 -6.01 -2.68
C LEU A 56 -8.35 -6.35 -3.02
N ASP A 57 -8.70 -7.63 -3.09
CA ASP A 57 -10.06 -8.09 -3.38
C ASP A 57 -11.07 -7.61 -2.32
N ASP A 58 -10.70 -7.66 -1.04
CA ASP A 58 -11.50 -7.13 0.06
C ASP A 58 -11.74 -5.62 -0.09
N TYR A 59 -10.71 -4.87 -0.51
CA TYR A 59 -10.82 -3.42 -0.73
C TYR A 59 -11.74 -3.08 -1.91
N PHE A 60 -11.58 -3.78 -3.04
CA PHE A 60 -12.42 -3.56 -4.22
C PHE A 60 -13.87 -3.99 -4.00
N SER A 61 -14.10 -5.12 -3.34
CA SER A 61 -15.44 -5.59 -3.03
C SER A 61 -16.17 -4.66 -2.05
N GLY A 62 -15.48 -4.13 -1.04
CA GLY A 62 -16.02 -3.12 -0.14
C GLY A 62 -16.41 -1.83 -0.85
N ALA A 63 -15.51 -1.31 -1.70
CA ALA A 63 -15.77 -0.08 -2.48
C ALA A 63 -16.93 -0.25 -3.47
N GLY A 64 -17.01 -1.39 -4.15
CA GLY A 64 -18.12 -1.71 -5.07
C GLY A 64 -19.47 -1.75 -4.36
N ARG A 65 -19.55 -2.40 -3.20
CA ARG A 65 -20.78 -2.47 -2.40
C ARG A 65 -21.23 -1.08 -1.92
N ALA A 66 -20.31 -0.27 -1.42
CA ALA A 66 -20.64 1.09 -0.96
C ALA A 66 -21.14 1.99 -2.09
N MET A 67 -20.62 1.84 -3.32
CA MET A 67 -21.14 2.58 -4.47
C MET A 67 -22.53 2.11 -4.88
N GLU A 68 -22.79 0.81 -4.90
CA GLU A 68 -24.12 0.29 -5.26
C GLU A 68 -25.19 0.67 -4.22
N GLU A 69 -24.84 0.64 -2.93
CA GLU A 69 -25.73 1.09 -1.85
C GLU A 69 -26.09 2.57 -2.00
N LYS A 70 -25.08 3.44 -2.20
CA LYS A 70 -25.33 4.87 -2.45
C LYS A 70 -26.19 5.11 -3.70
N LYS A 71 -25.96 4.34 -4.76
CA LYS A 71 -26.76 4.43 -5.98
C LYS A 71 -28.21 4.05 -5.71
N LYS A 72 -28.45 2.98 -4.95
CA LYS A 72 -29.80 2.57 -4.56
C LYS A 72 -30.49 3.64 -3.70
N GLU A 73 -29.82 4.17 -2.68
CA GLU A 73 -30.38 5.25 -1.85
C GLU A 73 -30.74 6.51 -2.66
N LEU A 74 -29.89 6.89 -3.62
CA LEU A 74 -30.15 8.03 -4.50
C LEU A 74 -31.35 7.78 -5.41
N LEU A 75 -31.48 6.56 -5.96
CA LEU A 75 -32.64 6.16 -6.76
C LEU A 75 -33.93 6.17 -5.94
N ASP A 76 -33.91 5.61 -4.74
CA ASP A 76 -35.08 5.58 -3.85
C ASP A 76 -35.54 7.01 -3.49
N LYS A 77 -34.60 7.91 -3.17
CA LYS A 77 -34.91 9.33 -2.93
C LYS A 77 -35.46 10.03 -4.16
N PHE A 78 -34.88 9.75 -5.33
CA PHE A 78 -35.36 10.33 -6.60
C PHE A 78 -36.79 9.88 -6.92
N GLU A 79 -37.10 8.59 -6.74
CA GLU A 79 -38.45 8.05 -6.95
C GLU A 79 -39.46 8.62 -5.95
N GLN A 80 -39.08 8.78 -4.67
CA GLN A 80 -39.92 9.42 -3.66
C GLN A 80 -40.24 10.87 -4.02
N GLU A 81 -39.23 11.64 -4.42
CA GLU A 81 -39.40 13.03 -4.81
C GLU A 81 -40.23 13.16 -6.09
N LYS A 82 -40.00 12.27 -7.07
CA LYS A 82 -40.82 12.19 -8.28
C LYS A 82 -42.30 11.95 -7.96
N LYS A 83 -42.60 10.98 -7.07
CA LYS A 83 -43.98 10.73 -6.61
C LYS A 83 -44.57 11.94 -5.89
N ARG A 84 -43.80 12.61 -5.03
CA ARG A 84 -44.23 13.84 -4.35
C ARG A 84 -44.63 14.92 -5.35
N ILE A 85 -43.85 15.12 -6.41
CA ILE A 85 -44.12 16.10 -7.47
C ILE A 85 -45.37 15.69 -8.27
N GLU A 86 -45.50 14.41 -8.64
CA GLU A 86 -46.68 13.89 -9.33
C GLU A 86 -47.97 14.09 -8.49
N ASP A 87 -47.90 13.84 -7.19
CA ASP A 87 -49.04 13.97 -6.26
C ASP A 87 -49.39 15.43 -5.91
N SER A 88 -48.38 16.30 -5.79
CA SER A 88 -48.56 17.72 -5.40
C SER A 88 -48.80 18.65 -6.60
N GLY A 89 -48.44 18.23 -7.80
CA GLY A 89 -48.51 19.06 -9.01
C GLY A 89 -47.54 20.25 -9.01
N ASP A 90 -46.52 20.22 -8.13
CA ASP A 90 -45.53 21.29 -8.01
C ASP A 90 -44.60 21.29 -9.23
N THR A 91 -44.72 22.33 -10.06
CA THR A 91 -43.93 22.53 -11.28
C THR A 91 -42.77 23.50 -11.08
N SER A 92 -42.51 23.92 -9.83
CA SER A 92 -41.41 24.82 -9.51
C SER A 92 -40.06 24.14 -9.75
N ARG A 93 -39.12 24.90 -10.33
CA ARG A 93 -37.77 24.39 -10.60
C ARG A 93 -37.02 24.22 -9.26
N PRO A 94 -36.33 23.09 -9.04
CA PRO A 94 -35.50 22.92 -7.84
C PRO A 94 -34.49 24.06 -7.71
N ILE A 95 -34.32 24.57 -6.50
CA ILE A 95 -33.33 25.61 -6.21
C ILE A 95 -31.94 25.02 -6.45
N ASN A 96 -31.17 25.70 -7.29
CA ASN A 96 -29.79 25.33 -7.58
C ASN A 96 -28.92 25.61 -6.35
N PRO A 97 -28.25 24.60 -5.78
CA PRO A 97 -27.45 24.76 -4.57
C PRO A 97 -26.25 25.69 -4.74
N MET A 98 -25.81 25.95 -5.98
CA MET A 98 -24.75 26.92 -6.28
C MET A 98 -25.24 28.38 -6.25
N ASP A 99 -26.57 28.61 -6.25
CA ASP A 99 -27.18 29.95 -6.17
C ASP A 99 -27.57 30.30 -4.72
N LEU A 100 -27.18 29.48 -3.74
CA LEU A 100 -27.46 29.64 -2.30
C LEU A 100 -26.28 30.20 -1.49
N ASP A 101 -25.28 30.79 -2.16
CA ASP A 101 -24.07 31.41 -1.57
C ASP A 101 -24.29 32.91 -1.29
#